data_AF-I4ZAH6-F1
#
_entry.id   AF-I4ZAH6-F1
#
_cell.length_a   1.000
_cell.length_b   1.000
_cell.length_c   1.000
_cell.angle_alpha   90.00
_cell.angle_beta   90.00
_cell.angle_gamma   90.00
#
_symmetry.space_group_name_H-M   'P 1'
#
loop_
_entity.id
_entity.type
_entity.pdbx_description
1 polymer ?
#
loop_
_entity_poly.entity_id
_entity_poly.type
_entity_poly.pdbx_seq_one_letter_code
_entity_poly.pdbx_strand_id
1 'polypeptide(L)'
;MEKLIALYEQWAGHTPTHTEKLPGAGSNRSYYRFTDKAGKTVIGVIGTSRDENHAFIYLSEHFTERKLPVPRVLAVSDDELRYLQDDLGDRSLFEAIKGGREAGGRYNLKEQELLKKTIRELPNIQMRGAHGLDFSHCYPQAEFDQEGVLFDLNYFKYCFLKATGVDFHELKLEANFRMLAKDLTAEPMEAFLYRDFQARNVMLDRDGKPYFIDFQGGRKGPYYYDLASFLWQASAKYSFKLRRQLVAEYYESLKQYVEVPSVRHFVSRLSLFVLFRTLQVLGAYGFRGYFEHKKHFLESIPGAIQNLRDLLAMEGAQFPYTHLMDVLQRLTLLPQFAPKVEPQKERADGFKTAEKDIYEAKAQDGPATFSKYDGKGPLVVKVFSFSFKKGIPTDDSGNGGGYVFDCRSTHNPGRYEPYKKINGLTEPVIRFLEDDGEITAFLKPVYALADHHVERYIQRGFTSLMFCFGCTGGQHRSVYSAQHLAEHLHEKFGIEVRIVHREQGIEQVLPAKSSHDTH
;
A
#
# COMPACT_ATOMS: atom_id res chain seq x y z
N MET A 1 3.26 21.55 37.00
CA MET A 1 3.13 22.48 35.86
C MET A 1 3.99 23.71 36.06
N GLU A 2 3.87 24.42 37.18
CA GLU A 2 4.67 25.62 37.50
C GLU A 2 6.17 25.46 37.24
N LYS A 3 6.80 24.39 37.77
CA LYS A 3 8.22 24.10 37.52
C LYS A 3 8.60 23.93 36.04
N LEU A 4 7.67 23.45 35.20
CA LEU A 4 7.91 23.30 33.76
C LEU A 4 7.82 24.66 33.05
N ILE A 5 6.90 25.53 33.49
CA ILE A 5 6.80 26.90 32.99
C ILE A 5 8.05 27.70 33.40
N ALA A 6 8.52 27.55 34.65
CA ALA A 6 9.76 28.17 35.10
C ALA A 6 10.98 27.72 34.26
N LEU A 7 11.06 26.43 33.91
CA LEU A 7 12.10 25.92 33.01
C LEU A 7 12.01 26.55 31.61
N TYR A 8 10.78 26.70 31.08
CA TYR A 8 10.55 27.42 29.83
C TYR A 8 10.99 28.88 29.89
N GLU A 9 10.62 29.60 30.95
CA GLU A 9 10.99 31.00 31.15
C GLU A 9 12.51 31.18 31.25
N GLN A 10 13.19 30.27 31.96
CA GLN A 10 14.65 30.28 32.07
C GLN A 10 15.33 30.06 30.72
N TRP A 11 14.79 29.18 29.87
CA TRP A 11 15.34 28.88 28.55
C TRP A 11 15.00 29.95 27.49
N ALA A 12 13.74 30.40 27.44
CA ALA A 12 13.23 31.33 26.43
C ALA A 12 13.42 32.81 26.80
N GLY A 13 13.61 33.13 28.08
CA GLY A 13 13.70 34.50 28.59
C GLY A 13 12.34 35.20 28.74
N HIS A 14 11.23 34.50 28.53
CA HIS A 14 9.87 35.04 28.69
C HIS A 14 8.85 33.92 28.96
N THR A 15 7.66 34.29 29.41
CA THR A 15 6.55 33.35 29.61
C THR A 15 5.97 32.85 28.27
N PRO A 16 5.41 31.63 28.20
CA PRO A 16 4.67 31.19 27.03
C PRO A 16 3.33 31.95 26.93
N THR A 17 2.91 32.30 25.71
CA THR A 17 1.62 32.97 25.47
C THR A 17 0.45 32.00 25.53
N HIS A 18 0.67 30.77 25.09
CA HIS A 18 -0.30 29.70 25.13
C HIS A 18 0.35 28.41 25.61
N THR A 19 -0.44 27.59 26.30
CA THR A 19 -0.03 26.30 26.83
C THR A 19 -1.16 25.31 26.62
N GLU A 20 -0.89 24.28 25.83
CA GLU A 20 -1.85 23.23 25.49
C GLU A 20 -1.34 21.89 26.04
N LYS A 21 -2.20 21.14 26.73
CA LYS A 21 -1.85 19.76 27.13
C LYS A 21 -2.14 18.82 25.96
N LEU A 22 -1.13 18.09 25.52
CA LEU A 22 -1.30 17.11 24.45
C LEU A 22 -1.92 15.81 24.98
N PRO A 23 -2.73 15.09 24.17
CA PRO A 23 -3.31 13.81 24.55
C PRO A 23 -2.22 12.79 24.91
N GLY A 24 -2.40 12.06 26.01
CA GLY A 24 -1.47 11.00 26.40
C GLY A 24 -1.62 9.78 25.50
N ALA A 25 -0.57 9.42 24.75
CA ALA A 25 -0.53 8.25 23.87
C ALA A 25 -0.15 6.94 24.61
N GLY A 26 -0.60 6.77 25.87
CA GLY A 26 -0.32 5.58 26.69
C GLY A 26 0.99 5.60 27.48
N SER A 27 1.74 6.71 27.45
CA SER A 27 2.88 6.98 28.34
C SER A 27 2.41 7.54 29.68
N ASN A 28 3.14 7.25 30.76
CA ASN A 28 2.94 7.91 32.06
C ASN A 28 3.42 9.37 32.08
N ARG A 29 4.07 9.83 31.00
CA ARG A 29 4.55 11.21 30.83
C ARG A 29 3.41 12.13 30.41
N SER A 30 3.46 13.37 30.88
CA SER A 30 2.57 14.44 30.41
C SER A 30 3.31 15.37 29.46
N TYR A 31 2.74 15.60 28.28
CA TYR A 31 3.29 16.47 27.24
C TYR A 31 2.47 17.75 27.14
N TYR A 32 3.16 18.88 26.99
CA TYR A 32 2.57 20.20 26.87
C TYR A 32 3.20 20.93 25.69
N ARG A 33 2.39 21.51 24.81
CA ARG A 33 2.85 22.41 23.77
C ARG A 33 2.84 23.83 24.31
N PHE A 34 4.00 24.48 24.28
CA PHE A 34 4.15 25.90 24.59
C PHE A 34 4.27 26.69 23.30
N THR A 35 3.58 27.82 23.21
CA THR A 35 3.66 28.75 22.08
C THR A 35 4.17 30.10 22.57
N ASP A 36 5.08 30.74 21.83
CA ASP A 36 5.55 32.09 22.11
C ASP A 36 4.73 33.19 21.40
N LYS A 37 5.16 34.45 21.52
CA LYS A 37 4.50 35.59 20.84
C LYS A 37 4.67 35.57 19.33
N ALA A 38 5.72 34.93 18.82
CA ALA A 38 6.01 34.80 17.39
C ALA A 38 5.32 33.58 16.76
N GLY A 39 4.61 32.76 17.55
CA GLY A 39 3.97 31.53 17.10
C GLY A 39 4.90 30.33 17.01
N LYS A 40 6.14 30.42 17.52
CA LYS A 40 7.05 29.27 17.60
C LYS A 40 6.60 28.37 18.75
N THR A 41 6.69 27.06 18.52
CA THR A 41 6.28 26.05 19.50
C THR A 41 7.43 25.18 19.97
N VAL A 42 7.32 24.69 21.21
CA VAL A 42 8.18 23.65 21.81
C VAL A 42 7.34 22.70 22.66
N ILE A 43 7.85 21.51 22.89
CA ILE A 43 7.19 20.51 23.75
C ILE A 43 7.87 20.48 25.11
N GLY A 44 7.12 20.77 26.16
CA GLY A 44 7.50 20.50 27.53
C GLY A 44 7.02 19.13 27.99
N VAL A 45 7.90 18.41 28.68
CA VAL A 45 7.62 17.06 29.19
C VAL A 45 7.71 17.05 30.71
N ILE A 46 6.74 16.38 31.35
CA ILE A 46 6.82 16.01 32.76
C ILE A 46 6.86 14.48 32.82
N GLY A 47 8.02 13.94 33.22
CA GLY A 47 8.22 12.51 33.38
C GLY A 47 7.87 12.00 34.78
N THR A 48 7.85 10.68 34.91
CA THR A 48 7.55 9.95 36.17
C THR A 48 8.71 9.11 36.68
N SER A 49 9.73 8.87 35.84
CA SER A 49 10.95 8.15 36.18
C SER A 49 12.16 8.99 35.80
N ARG A 50 13.07 9.22 36.75
CA ARG A 50 14.32 9.93 36.51
C ARG A 50 15.21 9.14 35.55
N ASP A 51 15.38 7.85 35.77
CA ASP A 51 16.28 7.01 34.95
C ASP A 51 15.80 6.93 33.48
N GLU A 52 14.49 6.83 33.26
CA GLU A 52 13.92 6.82 31.91
C GLU A 52 14.07 8.20 31.21
N ASN A 53 13.96 9.29 31.97
CA ASN A 53 14.18 10.63 31.43
C ASN A 53 15.66 10.88 31.12
N HIS A 54 16.55 10.46 32.02
CA HIS A 54 18.00 10.53 31.80
C HIS A 54 18.40 9.78 30.52
N ALA A 55 17.90 8.56 30.33
CA ALA A 55 18.11 7.80 29.09
C ALA A 55 17.59 8.55 27.85
N PHE A 56 16.39 9.15 27.92
CA PHE A 56 15.87 9.95 26.81
C PHE A 56 16.75 11.16 26.48
N ILE A 57 17.15 11.91 27.50
CA ILE A 57 17.96 13.13 27.36
C ILE A 57 19.30 12.79 26.75
N TYR A 58 20.01 11.82 27.33
CA TYR A 58 21.29 11.34 26.84
C TYR A 58 21.22 10.87 25.38
N LEU A 59 20.23 10.03 25.05
CA LEU A 59 20.05 9.53 23.68
C LEU A 59 19.71 10.67 22.70
N SER A 60 18.84 11.60 23.09
CA SER A 60 18.48 12.75 22.25
C SER A 60 19.68 13.63 21.95
N GLU A 61 20.50 13.95 22.95
CA GLU A 61 21.74 14.73 22.78
C GLU A 61 22.71 14.00 21.85
N HIS A 62 22.98 12.72 22.13
CA HIS A 62 23.87 11.88 21.32
C HIS A 62 23.44 11.81 19.84
N PHE A 63 22.15 11.63 19.59
CA PHE A 63 21.57 11.57 18.25
C PHE A 63 21.55 12.93 17.55
N THR A 64 21.36 14.02 18.32
CA THR A 64 21.40 15.40 17.82
C THR A 64 22.78 15.75 17.27
N GLU A 65 23.85 15.41 17.99
CA GLU A 65 25.24 15.62 17.54
C GLU A 65 25.52 14.92 16.21
N ARG A 66 24.86 13.79 15.96
CA ARG A 66 24.95 12.99 14.73
C ARG A 66 24.00 13.44 13.63
N LYS A 67 23.22 14.50 13.86
CA LYS A 67 22.21 15.02 12.93
C LYS A 67 21.18 13.96 12.54
N LEU A 68 20.82 13.09 13.47
CA LEU A 68 19.76 12.10 13.28
C LEU A 68 18.38 12.75 13.46
N PRO A 69 17.33 12.21 12.83
CA PRO A 69 16.01 12.84 12.82
C PRO A 69 15.25 12.54 14.11
N VAL A 70 15.65 13.18 15.21
CA VAL A 70 15.04 13.09 16.54
C VAL A 70 14.72 14.50 17.07
N PRO A 71 13.79 14.68 18.02
CA PRO A 71 13.64 15.97 18.68
C PRO A 71 14.88 16.26 19.52
N ARG A 72 15.40 17.48 19.42
CA ARG A 72 16.51 17.94 20.26
C ARG A 72 15.98 18.33 21.62
N VAL A 73 16.70 17.97 22.68
CA VAL A 73 16.47 18.53 24.01
C VAL A 73 17.00 19.97 24.06
N LEU A 74 16.19 20.88 24.56
CA LEU A 74 16.44 22.32 24.57
C LEU A 74 16.83 22.83 25.97
N ALA A 75 16.22 22.24 27.00
CA ALA A 75 16.50 22.55 28.41
C ALA A 75 16.05 21.37 29.28
N VAL A 76 16.71 21.19 30.42
CA VAL A 76 16.44 20.10 31.38
C VAL A 76 16.42 20.72 32.79
N SER A 77 15.50 20.28 33.64
CA SER A 77 15.50 20.67 35.06
C SER A 77 16.56 19.91 35.84
N ASP A 78 17.06 20.48 36.93
CA ASP A 78 18.10 19.86 37.78
C ASP A 78 17.72 18.46 38.30
N ASP A 79 16.42 18.20 38.50
CA ASP A 79 15.90 16.90 38.92
C ASP A 79 15.70 15.88 37.78
N GLU A 80 15.96 16.29 36.52
CA GLU A 80 15.71 15.55 35.28
C GLU A 80 14.25 15.06 35.11
N LEU A 81 13.31 15.52 35.93
CA LEU A 81 11.91 15.14 35.83
C LEU A 81 11.15 15.97 34.80
N ARG A 82 11.76 17.05 34.30
CA ARG A 82 11.19 17.94 33.29
C ARG A 82 12.25 18.32 32.28
N TYR A 83 11.83 18.43 31.03
CA TYR A 83 12.66 18.91 29.95
C TYR A 83 11.82 19.54 28.85
N LEU A 84 12.45 20.37 28.04
CA LEU A 84 11.90 20.97 26.83
C LEU A 84 12.57 20.30 25.63
N GLN A 85 11.80 20.08 24.57
CA GLN A 85 12.30 19.53 23.31
C GLN A 85 11.65 20.21 22.11
N ASP A 86 12.23 20.00 20.92
CA ASP A 86 11.63 20.45 19.66
C ASP A 86 10.18 19.94 19.51
N ASP A 87 9.32 20.77 18.93
CA ASP A 87 7.99 20.38 18.48
C ASP A 87 8.04 19.90 17.02
N LEU A 88 7.76 18.61 16.83
CA LEU A 88 7.76 17.96 15.51
C LEU A 88 6.40 18.05 14.81
N GLY A 89 5.44 18.79 15.37
CA GLY A 89 4.08 18.95 14.87
C GLY A 89 3.14 17.81 15.28
N ASP A 90 1.97 17.72 14.64
CA ASP A 90 0.89 16.80 15.04
C ASP A 90 0.74 15.58 14.11
N ARG A 91 1.48 15.56 12.99
CA ARG A 91 1.28 14.56 11.95
C ARG A 91 2.16 13.34 12.18
N SER A 92 1.62 12.31 12.82
CA SER A 92 2.27 11.00 12.90
C SER A 92 2.14 10.21 11.58
N LEU A 93 3.07 9.29 11.34
CA LEU A 93 2.96 8.31 10.25
C LEU A 93 1.71 7.46 10.43
N PHE A 94 1.34 7.11 11.66
CA PHE A 94 0.10 6.39 11.97
C PHE A 94 -1.12 7.13 11.41
N GLU A 95 -1.30 8.41 11.67
CA GLU A 95 -2.42 9.16 11.07
C GLU A 95 -2.27 9.28 9.54
N ALA A 96 -1.05 9.51 9.05
CA ALA A 96 -0.80 9.70 7.61
C ALA A 96 -1.09 8.48 6.72
N ILE A 97 -1.06 7.26 7.28
CA ILE A 97 -1.35 6.00 6.54
C ILE A 97 -2.67 5.34 6.99
N LYS A 98 -3.53 6.09 7.69
CA LYS A 98 -4.78 5.58 8.26
C LYS A 98 -5.72 4.95 7.21
N GLY A 99 -5.80 5.53 6.01
CA GLY A 99 -6.66 5.04 4.93
C GLY A 99 -6.35 3.59 4.55
N GLY A 100 -5.07 3.24 4.40
CA GLY A 100 -4.66 1.86 4.10
C GLY A 100 -5.00 0.85 5.20
N ARG A 101 -4.88 1.24 6.49
CA ARG A 101 -5.26 0.39 7.63
C ARG A 101 -6.77 0.14 7.66
N GLU A 102 -7.56 1.20 7.56
CA GLU A 102 -9.02 1.14 7.61
C GLU A 102 -9.60 0.37 6.41
N ALA A 103 -8.89 0.42 5.27
CA ALA A 103 -9.17 -0.35 4.07
C ALA A 103 -8.65 -1.80 4.10
N GLY A 104 -8.42 -2.37 5.28
CA GLY A 104 -8.03 -3.78 5.43
C GLY A 104 -6.62 -4.08 4.90
N GLY A 105 -5.69 -3.13 4.98
CA GLY A 105 -4.30 -3.33 4.54
C GLY A 105 -4.01 -2.90 3.10
N ARG A 106 -4.95 -2.24 2.43
CA ARG A 106 -4.79 -1.77 1.05
C ARG A 106 -4.27 -0.34 1.01
N TYR A 107 -2.97 -0.20 1.19
CA TYR A 107 -2.25 1.08 1.14
C TYR A 107 -2.11 1.62 -0.29
N ASN A 108 -2.36 2.90 -0.50
CA ASN A 108 -2.16 3.57 -1.79
C ASN A 108 -0.67 3.92 -1.97
N LEU A 109 -0.32 4.45 -3.14
CA LEU A 109 1.08 4.75 -3.48
C LEU A 109 1.72 5.79 -2.56
N LYS A 110 0.98 6.84 -2.20
CA LYS A 110 1.47 7.88 -1.29
C LYS A 110 1.76 7.31 0.10
N GLU A 111 0.88 6.46 0.62
CA GLU A 111 1.05 5.77 1.90
C GLU A 111 2.24 4.80 1.85
N GLN A 112 2.37 4.04 0.76
CA GLN A 112 3.51 3.15 0.54
C GLN A 112 4.84 3.92 0.46
N GLU A 113 4.88 5.09 -0.19
CA GLU A 113 6.08 5.93 -0.21
C GLU A 113 6.47 6.47 1.17
N LEU A 114 5.50 6.84 2.01
CA LEU A 114 5.78 7.23 3.41
C LEU A 114 6.36 6.06 4.22
N LEU A 115 5.85 4.85 4.01
CA LEU A 115 6.39 3.63 4.62
C LEU A 115 7.82 3.34 4.15
N LYS A 116 8.09 3.47 2.85
CA LYS A 116 9.43 3.30 2.28
C LYS A 116 10.41 4.32 2.84
N LYS A 117 10.06 5.62 2.87
CA LYS A 117 10.88 6.68 3.47
C LYS A 117 11.23 6.36 4.93
N THR A 118 10.23 5.95 5.70
CA THR A 118 10.40 5.59 7.12
C THR A 118 11.34 4.40 7.30
N ILE A 119 11.15 3.33 6.52
CA ILE A 119 11.95 2.12 6.60
C ILE A 119 13.39 2.33 6.12
N ARG A 120 13.60 3.16 5.09
CA ARG A 120 14.95 3.51 4.62
C ARG A 120 15.74 4.31 5.64
N GLU A 121 15.07 5.09 6.50
CA GLU A 121 15.71 5.88 7.54
C GLU A 121 16.06 5.07 8.80
N LEU A 122 15.44 3.89 9.00
CA LEU A 122 15.67 3.07 10.19
C LEU A 122 17.16 2.62 10.34
N PRO A 123 17.87 2.13 9.31
CA PRO A 123 19.30 1.84 9.43
C PRO A 123 20.16 3.04 9.84
N ASN A 124 19.76 4.27 9.52
CA ASN A 124 20.50 5.47 9.88
C ASN A 124 20.57 5.62 11.41
N ILE A 125 19.42 5.54 12.10
CA ILE A 125 19.40 5.61 13.56
C ILE A 125 20.01 4.37 14.22
N GLN A 126 19.82 3.18 13.63
CA GLN A 126 20.36 1.93 14.18
C GLN A 126 21.89 1.88 14.11
N MET A 127 22.49 2.26 12.98
CA MET A 127 23.93 2.12 12.78
C MET A 127 24.70 3.39 13.15
N ARG A 128 24.33 4.55 12.59
CA ARG A 128 25.01 5.82 12.93
C ARG A 128 24.70 6.25 14.35
N GLY A 129 23.49 5.96 14.86
CA GLY A 129 23.13 6.25 16.25
C GLY A 129 23.84 5.36 17.27
N ALA A 130 24.32 4.18 16.90
CA ALA A 130 25.12 3.35 17.80
C ALA A 130 26.59 3.79 17.88
N HIS A 131 27.08 4.47 16.84
CA HIS A 131 28.51 4.79 16.73
C HIS A 131 28.95 5.74 17.85
N GLY A 132 29.76 5.23 18.79
CA GLY A 132 30.27 5.98 19.93
C GLY A 132 29.22 6.26 21.02
N LEU A 133 28.10 5.53 21.02
CA LEU A 133 27.09 5.60 22.07
C LEU A 133 27.56 4.80 23.29
N ASP A 134 27.46 5.39 24.48
CA ASP A 134 27.66 4.66 25.73
C ASP A 134 26.33 4.05 26.20
N PHE A 135 26.20 2.75 25.97
CA PHE A 135 25.00 2.01 26.29
C PHE A 135 24.74 1.87 27.80
N SER A 136 25.68 2.21 28.70
CA SER A 136 25.40 2.18 30.15
C SER A 136 24.36 3.21 30.58
N HIS A 137 24.10 4.22 29.75
CA HIS A 137 23.03 5.20 29.97
C HIS A 137 21.65 4.74 29.47
N CYS A 138 21.56 3.59 28.80
CA CYS A 138 20.29 3.04 28.33
C CYS A 138 19.50 2.39 29.49
N TYR A 139 18.18 2.58 29.47
CA TYR A 139 17.27 2.09 30.50
C TYR A 139 16.13 1.25 29.89
N PRO A 140 15.64 0.19 30.55
CA PRO A 140 16.10 -0.39 31.84
C PRO A 140 17.33 -1.29 31.72
N GLN A 141 17.82 -1.55 30.52
CA GLN A 141 18.97 -2.42 30.27
C GLN A 141 19.82 -1.86 29.14
N ALA A 142 21.13 -2.02 29.26
CA ALA A 142 22.11 -1.55 28.28
C ALA A 142 22.10 -2.35 26.97
N GLU A 143 21.74 -3.64 27.03
CA GLU A 143 21.87 -4.55 25.90
C GLU A 143 20.68 -5.53 25.80
N PHE A 144 20.52 -6.08 24.60
CA PHE A 144 19.64 -7.20 24.32
C PHE A 144 20.35 -8.53 24.63
N ASP A 145 19.93 -9.19 25.71
CA ASP A 145 20.56 -10.41 26.21
C ASP A 145 19.57 -11.59 26.32
N GLN A 146 20.10 -12.75 26.72
CA GLN A 146 19.29 -13.97 26.85
C GLN A 146 18.28 -13.88 27.99
N GLU A 147 18.62 -13.19 29.08
CA GLU A 147 17.74 -13.04 30.24
C GLU A 147 16.49 -12.22 29.89
N GLY A 148 16.66 -11.11 29.19
CA GLY A 148 15.57 -10.29 28.66
C GLY A 148 14.69 -11.07 27.69
N VAL A 149 15.28 -11.85 26.78
CA VAL A 149 14.51 -12.73 25.88
C VAL A 149 13.70 -13.77 26.66
N LEU A 150 14.31 -14.43 27.63
CA LEU A 150 13.63 -15.43 28.45
C LEU A 150 12.53 -14.82 29.32
N PHE A 151 12.72 -13.60 29.84
CA PHE A 151 11.68 -12.87 30.55
C PHE A 151 10.46 -12.68 29.66
N ASP A 152 10.66 -12.19 28.45
CA ASP A 152 9.60 -11.96 27.46
C ASP A 152 8.89 -13.25 27.01
N LEU A 153 9.64 -14.35 26.81
CA LEU A 153 9.07 -15.66 26.46
C LEU A 153 8.28 -16.28 27.63
N ASN A 154 8.76 -16.11 28.86
CA ASN A 154 8.00 -16.52 30.05
C ASN A 154 6.74 -15.67 30.24
N TYR A 155 6.81 -14.38 29.91
CA TYR A 155 5.65 -13.50 29.91
C TYR A 155 4.58 -13.99 28.92
N PHE A 156 4.97 -14.40 27.71
CA PHE A 156 4.08 -15.11 26.78
C PHE A 156 3.49 -16.39 27.37
N LYS A 157 4.32 -17.26 27.96
CA LYS A 157 3.88 -18.54 28.56
C LYS A 157 2.81 -18.32 29.64
N TYR A 158 3.07 -17.44 30.60
CA TYR A 158 2.21 -17.27 31.77
C TYR A 158 1.03 -16.34 31.52
N CYS A 159 1.21 -15.26 30.78
CA CYS A 159 0.16 -14.26 30.59
C CYS A 159 -0.76 -14.53 29.40
N PHE A 160 -0.36 -15.39 28.47
CA PHE A 160 -1.18 -15.71 27.30
C PHE A 160 -1.39 -17.21 27.15
N LEU A 161 -0.32 -17.99 26.94
CA LEU A 161 -0.43 -19.39 26.54
C LEU A 161 -1.21 -20.23 27.57
N LYS A 162 -0.88 -20.15 28.87
CA LYS A 162 -1.62 -20.86 29.91
C LYS A 162 -3.10 -20.49 29.96
N ALA A 163 -3.45 -19.22 29.70
CA ALA A 163 -4.84 -18.76 29.70
C ALA A 163 -5.66 -19.32 28.52
N THR A 164 -5.00 -19.80 27.44
CA THR A 164 -5.70 -20.37 26.28
C THR A 164 -6.20 -21.81 26.49
N GLY A 165 -5.71 -22.51 27.52
CA GLY A 165 -6.04 -23.91 27.80
C GLY A 165 -5.32 -24.94 26.92
N VAL A 166 -4.37 -24.53 26.06
CA VAL A 166 -3.53 -25.46 25.29
C VAL A 166 -2.62 -26.22 26.25
N ASP A 167 -2.67 -27.56 26.19
CA ASP A 167 -1.77 -28.41 26.96
C ASP A 167 -0.34 -28.41 26.37
N PHE A 168 0.67 -28.34 27.24
CA PHE A 168 2.07 -28.41 26.82
C PHE A 168 2.98 -28.88 27.97
N HIS A 169 4.05 -29.59 27.60
CA HIS A 169 5.08 -29.97 28.56
C HIS A 169 5.99 -28.78 28.89
N GLU A 170 5.95 -28.30 30.14
CA GLU A 170 6.65 -27.07 30.56
C GLU A 170 8.17 -27.14 30.33
N LEU A 171 8.84 -28.20 30.80
CA LEU A 171 10.31 -28.31 30.64
C LEU A 171 10.77 -28.36 29.18
N LYS A 172 10.01 -29.00 28.28
CA LYS A 172 10.33 -29.04 26.85
C LYS A 172 10.15 -27.67 26.19
N LEU A 173 9.11 -26.94 26.57
CA LEU A 173 8.87 -25.58 26.10
C LEU A 173 9.98 -24.63 26.57
N GLU A 174 10.38 -24.71 27.85
CA GLU A 174 11.47 -23.91 28.39
C GLU A 174 12.82 -24.23 27.74
N ALA A 175 13.10 -25.50 27.46
CA ALA A 175 14.30 -25.88 26.70
C ALA A 175 14.31 -25.20 25.31
N ASN A 176 13.17 -25.19 24.61
CA ASN A 176 13.02 -24.49 23.33
C ASN A 176 13.11 -22.97 23.46
N PHE A 177 12.62 -22.37 24.55
CA PHE A 177 12.83 -20.94 24.83
C PHE A 177 14.30 -20.60 25.02
N ARG A 178 15.07 -21.43 25.75
CA ARG A 178 16.52 -21.25 25.90
C ARG A 178 17.26 -21.37 24.57
N MET A 179 16.86 -22.32 23.72
CA MET A 179 17.40 -22.44 22.36
C MET A 179 17.12 -21.17 21.54
N LEU A 180 15.87 -20.68 21.54
CA LEU A 180 15.51 -19.45 20.82
C LEU A 180 16.26 -18.23 21.36
N ALA A 181 16.39 -18.10 22.68
CA ALA A 181 17.16 -17.01 23.31
C ALA A 181 18.63 -17.04 22.90
N LYS A 182 19.24 -18.22 22.90
CA LYS A 182 20.61 -18.43 22.42
C LYS A 182 20.74 -18.02 20.95
N ASP A 183 19.84 -18.48 20.09
CA ASP A 183 19.90 -18.19 18.66
C ASP A 183 19.68 -16.69 18.37
N LEU A 184 18.74 -16.03 19.05
CA LEU A 184 18.51 -14.58 18.90
C LEU A 184 19.73 -13.74 19.30
N THR A 185 20.52 -14.21 20.27
CA THR A 185 21.70 -13.51 20.81
C THR A 185 23.03 -14.01 20.25
N ALA A 186 23.01 -14.97 19.32
CA ALA A 186 24.22 -15.62 18.81
C ALA A 186 25.15 -14.71 17.98
N GLU A 187 24.60 -13.62 17.43
CA GLU A 187 25.33 -12.66 16.59
C GLU A 187 25.33 -11.29 17.28
N PRO A 188 26.42 -10.94 18.00
CA PRO A 188 26.57 -9.61 18.59
C PRO A 188 26.53 -8.54 17.51
N MET A 189 25.83 -7.43 17.78
CA MET A 189 25.70 -6.31 16.85
C MET A 189 25.93 -5.00 17.58
N GLU A 190 26.81 -4.17 17.00
CA GLU A 190 27.02 -2.77 17.42
C GLU A 190 25.95 -1.88 16.77
N ALA A 191 24.68 -2.16 17.06
CA ALA A 191 23.54 -1.41 16.56
C ALA A 191 22.64 -0.95 17.71
N PHE A 192 22.00 0.20 17.52
CA PHE A 192 21.01 0.75 18.42
C PHE A 192 19.66 0.11 18.11
N LEU A 193 19.21 -0.74 19.01
CA LEU A 193 17.90 -1.35 19.02
C LEU A 193 16.88 -0.34 19.56
N TYR A 194 15.95 0.11 18.72
CA TYR A 194 14.94 1.12 19.06
C TYR A 194 13.87 0.58 20.03
N ARG A 195 13.53 -0.71 19.91
CA ARG A 195 12.55 -1.47 20.73
C ARG A 195 11.08 -1.12 20.53
N ASP A 196 10.71 0.16 20.41
CA ASP A 196 9.33 0.59 20.11
C ASP A 196 9.20 1.28 18.75
N PHE A 197 9.87 0.75 17.72
CA PHE A 197 9.78 1.27 16.36
C PHE A 197 8.41 0.95 15.74
N GLN A 198 7.49 1.91 15.81
CA GLN A 198 6.11 1.79 15.37
C GLN A 198 5.62 3.07 14.68
N ALA A 199 4.63 2.97 13.79
CA ALA A 199 4.15 4.13 13.03
C ALA A 199 3.61 5.30 13.88
N ARG A 200 3.14 5.04 15.11
CA ARG A 200 2.73 6.10 16.05
C ARG A 200 3.90 6.90 16.62
N ASN A 201 5.09 6.31 16.62
CA ASN A 201 6.33 6.87 17.17
C ASN A 201 7.21 7.49 16.06
N VAL A 202 6.62 7.73 14.89
CA VAL A 202 7.24 8.39 13.74
C VAL A 202 6.42 9.64 13.42
N MET A 203 7.02 10.80 13.61
CA MET A 203 6.45 12.10 13.22
C MET A 203 6.87 12.43 11.79
N LEU A 204 6.03 13.15 11.06
CA LEU A 204 6.30 13.54 9.67
C LEU A 204 6.31 15.06 9.57
N ASP A 205 7.38 15.60 8.97
CA ASP A 205 7.37 17.01 8.58
C ASP A 205 6.46 17.26 7.36
N ARG A 206 6.48 18.51 6.87
CA ARG A 206 5.65 18.95 5.73
C ARG A 206 5.96 18.17 4.44
N ASP A 207 7.20 17.74 4.26
CA ASP A 207 7.68 17.00 3.09
C ASP A 207 7.57 15.47 3.26
N GLY A 208 7.06 15.02 4.42
CA GLY A 208 6.92 13.62 4.78
C GLY A 208 8.25 12.96 5.14
N LYS A 209 9.24 13.72 5.59
CA LYS A 209 10.46 13.17 6.19
C LYS A 209 10.15 12.65 7.60
N PRO A 210 10.59 11.43 7.95
CA PRO A 210 10.35 10.85 9.26
C PRO A 210 11.26 11.46 10.33
N TYR A 211 10.69 11.67 11.52
CA TYR A 211 11.39 11.96 12.77
C TYR A 211 10.95 10.96 13.84
N PHE A 212 11.88 10.50 14.65
CA PHE A 212 11.67 9.41 15.59
C PHE A 212 11.52 9.92 17.02
N ILE A 213 10.51 9.41 17.73
CA ILE A 213 10.21 9.74 19.13
C ILE A 213 9.99 8.46 19.95
N ASP A 214 10.02 8.55 21.27
CA ASP A 214 9.78 7.39 22.15
C ASP A 214 10.88 6.30 22.04
N PHE A 215 12.15 6.72 21.90
CA PHE A 215 13.33 5.84 21.78
C PHE A 215 14.05 5.58 23.12
N GLN A 216 13.53 6.06 24.25
CA GLN A 216 14.21 5.95 25.55
C GLN A 216 14.34 4.53 26.10
N GLY A 217 13.56 3.58 25.59
CA GLY A 217 13.70 2.15 25.89
C GLY A 217 14.75 1.44 25.03
N GLY A 218 15.39 2.18 24.13
CA GLY A 218 16.40 1.67 23.20
C GLY A 218 17.71 1.31 23.89
N ARG A 219 18.47 0.42 23.26
CA ARG A 219 19.63 -0.26 23.85
C ARG A 219 20.53 -0.84 22.77
N LYS A 220 21.65 -1.47 23.15
CA LYS A 220 22.46 -2.23 22.21
C LYS A 220 21.72 -3.49 21.78
N GLY A 221 21.67 -3.79 20.48
CA GLY A 221 21.04 -5.04 20.07
C GLY A 221 20.79 -5.18 18.57
N PRO A 222 20.10 -6.26 18.19
CA PRO A 222 19.93 -6.65 16.80
C PRO A 222 18.92 -5.77 16.06
N TYR A 223 19.35 -5.21 14.93
CA TYR A 223 18.52 -4.32 14.11
C TYR A 223 17.28 -5.00 13.48
N TYR A 224 17.29 -6.33 13.39
CA TYR A 224 16.14 -7.15 12.92
C TYR A 224 14.89 -6.96 13.76
N TYR A 225 15.05 -6.70 15.06
CA TYR A 225 13.93 -6.59 15.99
C TYR A 225 13.01 -5.44 15.61
N ASP A 226 13.56 -4.26 15.28
CA ASP A 226 12.78 -3.07 14.94
C ASP A 226 12.07 -3.23 13.59
N LEU A 227 12.73 -3.89 12.64
CA LEU A 227 12.11 -4.22 11.35
C LEU A 227 10.93 -5.17 11.54
N ALA A 228 11.11 -6.22 12.36
CA ALA A 228 10.04 -7.16 12.70
C ALA A 228 8.90 -6.45 13.45
N SER A 229 9.22 -5.59 14.42
CA SER A 229 8.23 -4.87 15.22
C SER A 229 7.40 -3.90 14.41
N PHE A 230 7.93 -3.35 13.32
CA PHE A 230 7.21 -2.44 12.44
C PHE A 230 6.36 -3.19 11.40
N LEU A 231 6.91 -4.23 10.75
CA LEU A 231 6.25 -4.89 9.62
C LEU A 231 5.21 -5.95 10.01
N TRP A 232 5.32 -6.56 11.19
CA TRP A 232 4.38 -7.56 11.70
C TRP A 232 3.42 -7.02 12.76
N GLN A 233 3.13 -5.71 12.72
CA GLN A 233 2.07 -5.13 13.54
C GLN A 233 0.70 -5.64 13.09
N ALA A 234 -0.04 -6.29 13.99
CA ALA A 234 -1.38 -6.80 13.72
C ALA A 234 -2.34 -5.68 13.27
N SER A 235 -2.25 -4.51 13.90
CA SER A 235 -3.06 -3.33 13.57
C SER A 235 -2.75 -2.72 12.21
N ALA A 236 -1.55 -2.94 11.66
CA ALA A 236 -1.16 -2.38 10.38
C ALA A 236 -1.71 -3.15 9.18
N LYS A 237 -2.04 -4.44 9.32
CA LYS A 237 -2.59 -5.28 8.24
C LYS A 237 -1.76 -5.22 6.92
N TYR A 238 -0.44 -5.02 6.98
CA TYR A 238 0.39 -4.97 5.78
C TYR A 238 0.30 -6.29 5.00
N SER A 239 0.04 -6.21 3.69
CA SER A 239 0.01 -7.38 2.83
C SER A 239 1.39 -8.05 2.73
N PHE A 240 1.43 -9.34 2.42
CA PHE A 240 2.68 -10.07 2.19
C PHE A 240 3.58 -9.39 1.14
N LYS A 241 2.98 -8.90 0.05
CA LYS A 241 3.69 -8.16 -1.00
C LYS A 241 4.35 -6.89 -0.45
N LEU A 242 3.59 -6.09 0.30
CA LEU A 242 4.10 -4.84 0.87
C LEU A 242 5.20 -5.11 1.91
N ARG A 243 5.04 -6.12 2.78
CA ARG A 243 6.09 -6.53 3.73
C ARG A 243 7.38 -6.90 3.00
N ARG A 244 7.30 -7.73 1.96
CA ARG A 244 8.48 -8.11 1.16
C ARG A 244 9.17 -6.91 0.52
N GLN A 245 8.40 -5.98 -0.03
CA GLN A 245 8.94 -4.74 -0.60
C GLN A 245 9.65 -3.91 0.48
N LEU A 246 9.03 -3.68 1.63
CA LEU A 246 9.64 -2.90 2.71
C LEU A 246 10.89 -3.60 3.31
N VAL A 247 10.90 -4.94 3.41
CA VAL A 247 12.13 -5.67 3.80
C VAL A 247 13.25 -5.44 2.80
N ALA A 248 12.96 -5.47 1.49
CA ALA A 248 13.96 -5.19 0.46
C ALA A 248 14.48 -3.75 0.55
N GLU A 249 13.60 -2.77 0.76
CA GLU A 249 13.96 -1.36 0.94
C GLU A 249 14.86 -1.14 2.17
N TYR A 250 14.54 -1.81 3.28
CA TYR A 250 15.39 -1.82 4.46
C TYR A 250 16.76 -2.42 4.17
N TYR A 251 16.78 -3.60 3.54
CA TYR A 251 18.00 -4.35 3.24
C TYR A 251 18.96 -3.54 2.35
N GLU A 252 18.43 -2.90 1.30
CA GLU A 252 19.24 -2.03 0.42
C GLU A 252 19.74 -0.77 1.14
N SER A 253 18.94 -0.17 2.03
CA SER A 253 19.40 0.97 2.84
C SER A 253 20.50 0.57 3.83
N LEU A 254 20.36 -0.58 4.48
CA LEU A 254 21.33 -1.08 5.47
C LEU A 254 22.74 -1.25 4.89
N LYS A 255 22.86 -1.65 3.61
CA LYS A 255 24.15 -1.78 2.90
C LYS A 255 24.98 -0.50 2.86
N GLN A 256 24.35 0.65 3.05
CA GLN A 256 25.05 1.94 3.07
C GLN A 256 25.83 2.16 4.37
N TYR A 257 25.55 1.36 5.42
CA TYR A 257 26.10 1.55 6.75
C TYR A 257 26.99 0.40 7.21
N VAL A 258 26.68 -0.83 6.78
CA VAL A 258 27.41 -2.04 7.19
C VAL A 258 27.45 -3.07 6.07
N GLU A 259 28.40 -4.00 6.15
CA GLU A 259 28.36 -5.21 5.35
C GLU A 259 27.16 -6.08 5.78
N VAL A 260 26.25 -6.32 4.85
CA VAL A 260 24.99 -7.04 5.13
C VAL A 260 25.15 -8.50 4.71
N PRO A 261 24.70 -9.47 5.52
CA PRO A 261 24.74 -10.88 5.14
C PRO A 261 23.89 -11.16 3.90
N SER A 262 24.08 -12.35 3.31
CA SER A 262 23.26 -12.79 2.18
C SER A 262 21.76 -12.68 2.48
N VAL A 263 20.96 -12.38 1.46
CA VAL A 263 19.49 -12.24 1.59
C VAL A 263 18.87 -13.46 2.30
N ARG A 264 19.34 -14.67 1.97
CA ARG A 264 18.87 -15.91 2.61
C ARG A 264 19.12 -15.91 4.12
N HIS A 265 20.33 -15.55 4.54
CA HIS A 265 20.68 -15.47 5.95
C HIS A 265 19.91 -14.34 6.65
N PHE A 266 19.82 -13.15 6.04
CA PHE A 266 19.06 -12.03 6.56
C PHE A 266 17.58 -12.38 6.81
N VAL A 267 16.92 -13.01 5.85
CA VAL A 267 15.52 -13.46 5.99
C VAL A 267 15.38 -14.54 7.05
N SER A 268 16.33 -15.47 7.13
CA SER A 268 16.35 -16.51 8.16
C SER A 268 16.54 -15.93 9.57
N ARG A 269 17.34 -14.87 9.74
CA ARG A 269 17.49 -14.19 11.03
C ARG A 269 16.25 -13.38 11.35
N LEU A 270 15.74 -12.61 10.39
CA LEU A 270 14.52 -11.83 10.55
C LEU A 270 13.32 -12.69 11.00
N SER A 271 13.16 -13.90 10.45
CA SER A 271 12.05 -14.79 10.84
C SER A 271 12.09 -15.20 12.32
N LEU A 272 13.28 -15.35 12.92
CA LEU A 272 13.43 -15.58 14.37
C LEU A 272 12.93 -14.38 15.17
N PHE A 273 13.27 -13.15 14.75
CA PHE A 273 12.79 -11.94 15.40
C PHE A 273 11.29 -11.73 15.20
N VAL A 274 10.74 -12.09 14.03
CA VAL A 274 9.28 -12.06 13.79
C VAL A 274 8.57 -13.04 14.71
N LEU A 275 9.07 -14.28 14.87
CA LEU A 275 8.55 -15.24 15.84
C LEU A 275 8.58 -14.65 17.25
N PHE A 276 9.75 -14.20 17.70
CA PHE A 276 9.93 -13.65 19.04
C PHE A 276 9.03 -12.45 19.33
N ARG A 277 8.96 -11.47 18.41
CA ARG A 277 8.06 -10.31 18.54
C ARG A 277 6.60 -10.72 18.59
N THR A 278 6.20 -11.73 17.82
CA THR A 278 4.83 -12.23 17.82
C THR A 278 4.47 -12.83 19.19
N LEU A 279 5.37 -13.62 19.79
CA LEU A 279 5.17 -14.17 21.13
C LEU A 279 5.13 -13.06 22.20
N GLN A 280 6.04 -12.09 22.14
CA GLN A 280 6.03 -10.91 23.03
C GLN A 280 4.70 -10.15 22.97
N VAL A 281 4.20 -9.88 21.77
CA VAL A 281 2.92 -9.17 21.56
C VAL A 281 1.76 -9.98 22.14
N LEU A 282 1.72 -11.29 21.90
CA LEU A 282 0.71 -12.17 22.48
C LEU A 282 0.77 -12.17 24.01
N GLY A 283 1.97 -12.21 24.62
CA GLY A 283 2.16 -12.07 26.06
C GLY A 283 1.61 -10.75 26.61
N ALA A 284 1.95 -9.62 25.97
CA ALA A 284 1.45 -8.29 26.32
C ALA A 284 -0.08 -8.18 26.21
N TYR A 285 -0.66 -8.70 25.12
CA TYR A 285 -2.11 -8.70 24.93
C TYR A 285 -2.81 -9.64 25.91
N GLY A 286 -2.20 -10.79 26.23
CA GLY A 286 -2.70 -11.72 27.22
C GLY A 286 -2.75 -11.09 28.61
N PHE A 287 -1.66 -10.45 29.05
CA PHE A 287 -1.64 -9.75 30.34
C PHE A 287 -2.69 -8.64 30.40
N ARG A 288 -2.66 -7.69 29.45
CA ARG A 288 -3.57 -6.53 29.49
C ARG A 288 -5.03 -6.93 29.23
N GLY A 289 -5.26 -7.94 28.40
CA GLY A 289 -6.59 -8.42 28.06
C GLY A 289 -7.19 -9.32 29.13
N TYR A 290 -6.52 -10.41 29.48
CA TYR A 290 -7.04 -11.42 30.42
C TYR A 290 -6.89 -10.99 31.89
N PHE A 291 -5.80 -10.32 32.27
CA PHE A 291 -5.53 -9.97 33.68
C PHE A 291 -5.95 -8.53 34.03
N GLU A 292 -5.66 -7.54 33.18
CA GLU A 292 -6.11 -6.16 33.43
C GLU A 292 -7.52 -5.86 32.89
N HIS A 293 -8.18 -6.84 32.26
CA HIS A 293 -9.54 -6.74 31.71
C HIS A 293 -9.73 -5.60 30.67
N LYS A 294 -8.68 -5.24 29.94
CA LYS A 294 -8.74 -4.20 28.90
C LYS A 294 -9.20 -4.79 27.56
N LYS A 295 -10.49 -4.61 27.25
CA LYS A 295 -11.18 -5.19 26.07
C LYS A 295 -10.47 -4.98 24.73
N HIS A 296 -9.92 -3.81 24.46
CA HIS A 296 -9.25 -3.50 23.18
C HIS A 296 -7.99 -4.37 22.93
N PHE A 297 -7.33 -4.87 23.98
CA PHE A 297 -6.24 -5.83 23.82
C PHE A 297 -6.75 -7.21 23.42
N LEU A 298 -7.90 -7.65 23.94
CA LEU A 298 -8.54 -8.91 23.53
C LEU A 298 -8.94 -8.87 22.06
N GLU A 299 -9.43 -7.73 21.58
CA GLU A 299 -9.79 -7.51 20.18
C GLU A 299 -8.57 -7.54 19.23
N SER A 300 -7.37 -7.33 19.76
CA SER A 300 -6.11 -7.36 18.99
C SER A 300 -5.49 -8.76 18.88
N ILE A 301 -5.86 -9.70 19.75
CA ILE A 301 -5.32 -11.08 19.77
C ILE A 301 -5.55 -11.81 18.43
N PRO A 302 -6.75 -11.79 17.81
CA PRO A 302 -6.98 -12.51 16.56
C PRO A 302 -6.03 -12.11 15.43
N GLY A 303 -5.70 -10.81 15.31
CA GLY A 303 -4.75 -10.33 14.32
C GLY A 303 -3.32 -10.81 14.59
N ALA A 304 -2.90 -10.89 15.85
CA ALA A 304 -1.60 -11.44 16.23
C ALA A 304 -1.54 -12.96 15.97
N ILE A 305 -2.61 -13.70 16.24
CA ILE A 305 -2.71 -15.13 15.89
C ILE A 305 -2.69 -15.35 14.38
N GLN A 306 -3.32 -14.48 13.58
CA GLN A 306 -3.22 -14.56 12.13
C GLN A 306 -1.78 -14.34 11.65
N ASN A 307 -1.04 -13.36 12.20
CA ASN A 307 0.38 -13.18 11.88
C ASN A 307 1.21 -14.43 12.24
N LEU A 308 0.93 -15.07 13.38
CA LEU A 308 1.57 -16.32 13.77
C LEU A 308 1.28 -17.44 12.77
N ARG A 309 0.01 -17.57 12.34
CA ARG A 309 -0.42 -18.55 11.34
C ARG A 309 0.30 -18.35 10.02
N ASP A 310 0.39 -17.11 9.54
CA ASP A 310 1.09 -16.76 8.30
C ASP A 310 2.59 -17.07 8.40
N LEU A 311 3.20 -16.84 9.56
CA LEU A 311 4.61 -17.15 9.81
C LEU A 311 4.88 -18.66 9.78
N LEU A 312 4.02 -19.46 10.43
CA LEU A 312 4.15 -20.92 10.46
C LEU A 312 3.89 -21.57 9.10
N ALA A 313 3.10 -20.92 8.23
CA ALA A 313 2.81 -21.38 6.88
C ALA A 313 3.88 -20.93 5.84
N MET A 314 4.83 -20.07 6.22
CA MET A 314 5.81 -19.51 5.29
C MET A 314 6.80 -20.60 4.83
N GLU A 315 6.83 -20.87 3.52
CA GLU A 315 7.81 -21.79 2.92
C GLU A 315 9.25 -21.35 3.24
N GLY A 316 10.04 -22.26 3.80
CA GLY A 316 11.43 -22.02 4.18
C GLY A 316 11.65 -21.51 5.60
N ALA A 317 10.60 -21.17 6.36
CA ALA A 317 10.72 -20.87 7.79
C ALA A 317 10.82 -22.18 8.61
N GLN A 318 12.00 -22.79 8.61
CA GLN A 318 12.28 -23.97 9.43
C GLN A 318 12.85 -23.53 10.79
N PHE A 319 12.05 -23.66 11.84
CA PHE A 319 12.48 -23.38 13.20
C PHE A 319 12.90 -24.69 13.90
N PRO A 320 14.09 -24.76 14.51
CA PRO A 320 14.57 -25.97 15.18
C PRO A 320 13.91 -26.24 16.55
N TYR A 321 12.89 -25.45 16.92
CA TYR A 321 12.21 -25.52 18.22
C TYR A 321 10.97 -26.41 18.14
N THR A 322 11.17 -27.71 17.95
CA THR A 322 10.09 -28.65 17.59
C THR A 322 8.88 -28.63 18.55
N HIS A 323 9.11 -28.59 19.86
CA HIS A 323 8.03 -28.56 20.86
C HIS A 323 7.31 -27.21 20.88
N LEU A 324 8.05 -26.10 20.76
CA LEU A 324 7.45 -24.78 20.62
C LEU A 324 6.59 -24.71 19.35
N MET A 325 7.09 -25.20 18.20
CA MET A 325 6.35 -25.19 16.94
C MET A 325 5.05 -25.99 17.01
N ASP A 326 5.07 -27.18 17.61
CA ASP A 326 3.86 -27.98 17.85
C ASP A 326 2.82 -27.21 18.69
N VAL A 327 3.26 -26.61 19.80
CA VAL A 327 2.38 -25.81 20.68
C VAL A 327 1.78 -24.63 19.94
N LEU A 328 2.58 -23.90 19.16
CA LEU A 328 2.10 -22.74 18.38
C LEU A 328 1.15 -23.18 17.27
N GLN A 329 1.40 -24.31 16.61
CA GLN A 329 0.50 -24.83 15.59
C GLN A 329 -0.86 -25.19 16.20
N ARG A 330 -0.89 -25.94 17.31
CA ARG A 330 -2.14 -26.26 18.04
C ARG A 330 -2.84 -25.00 18.55
N LEU A 331 -2.09 -24.02 19.06
CA LEU A 331 -2.61 -22.71 19.47
C LEU A 331 -3.35 -22.01 18.32
N THR A 332 -2.77 -21.97 17.11
CA THR A 332 -3.42 -21.33 15.95
C THR A 332 -4.66 -22.08 15.45
N LEU A 333 -4.85 -23.34 15.84
CA LEU A 333 -6.00 -24.17 15.45
C LEU A 333 -7.13 -24.16 16.46
N LEU A 334 -6.97 -23.48 17.61
CA LEU A 334 -8.03 -23.38 18.61
C LEU A 334 -9.31 -22.73 18.03
N PRO A 335 -10.51 -23.24 18.35
CA PRO A 335 -11.78 -22.73 17.81
C PRO A 335 -11.98 -21.22 18.05
N GLN A 336 -11.56 -20.69 19.19
CA GLN A 336 -11.67 -19.26 19.50
C GLN A 336 -10.82 -18.35 18.58
N PHE A 337 -9.84 -18.92 17.88
CA PHE A 337 -8.96 -18.21 16.94
C PHE A 337 -9.20 -18.63 15.49
N ALA A 338 -10.31 -19.31 15.19
CA ALA A 338 -10.70 -19.65 13.84
C ALA A 338 -10.73 -18.38 12.96
N PRO A 339 -10.21 -18.44 11.71
CA PRO A 339 -10.20 -17.29 10.81
C PRO A 339 -11.62 -16.76 10.60
N LYS A 340 -11.82 -15.46 10.84
CA LYS A 340 -13.07 -14.77 10.51
C LYS A 340 -12.90 -14.12 9.14
N VAL A 341 -13.81 -14.40 8.20
CA VAL A 341 -13.85 -13.69 6.92
C VAL A 341 -14.41 -12.30 7.18
N GLU A 342 -13.53 -11.28 7.23
CA GLU A 342 -13.98 -9.90 7.27
C GLU A 342 -14.51 -9.48 5.87
N PRO A 343 -15.70 -8.85 5.79
CA PRO A 343 -16.17 -8.30 4.53
C PRO A 343 -15.20 -7.25 4.01
N GLN A 344 -14.96 -7.24 2.69
CA GLN A 344 -14.12 -6.23 2.06
C GLN A 344 -14.79 -4.86 2.20
N LYS A 345 -14.23 -3.99 3.04
CA LYS A 345 -14.65 -2.59 3.15
C LYS A 345 -14.06 -1.79 1.99
N GLU A 346 -14.85 -1.05 1.24
CA GLU A 346 -14.34 -0.15 0.20
C GLU A 346 -13.52 1.01 0.81
N ARG A 347 -12.58 1.57 0.04
CA ARG A 347 -11.82 2.75 0.49
C ARG A 347 -12.74 3.98 0.46
N ALA A 348 -12.78 4.74 1.55
CA ALA A 348 -13.58 5.98 1.63
C ALA A 348 -12.99 7.15 0.81
N ASP A 349 -11.71 7.08 0.41
CA ASP A 349 -10.97 8.20 -0.15
C ASP A 349 -10.76 8.13 -1.69
N GLY A 350 -11.32 7.13 -2.37
CA GLY A 350 -11.36 7.06 -3.84
C GLY A 350 -10.02 6.83 -4.56
N PHE A 351 -8.92 6.62 -3.83
CA PHE A 351 -7.59 6.42 -4.43
C PHE A 351 -7.34 4.97 -4.90
N LYS A 352 -6.69 4.82 -6.06
CA LYS A 352 -6.26 3.52 -6.60
C LYS A 352 -5.16 2.90 -5.72
N THR A 353 -5.27 1.58 -5.50
CA THR A 353 -4.34 0.79 -4.67
C THR A 353 -3.17 0.19 -5.46
N ALA A 354 -3.18 0.27 -6.79
CA ALA A 354 -2.17 -0.30 -7.67
C ALA A 354 -1.68 0.71 -8.72
N GLU A 355 -0.36 0.71 -8.98
CA GLU A 355 0.30 1.49 -10.06
C GLU A 355 -0.01 0.95 -11.46
N LYS A 356 -0.37 -0.33 -11.57
CA LYS A 356 -0.65 -1.05 -12.81
C LYS A 356 -1.77 -2.06 -12.59
N ASP A 357 -2.45 -2.46 -13.66
CA ASP A 357 -3.40 -3.57 -13.63
C ASP A 357 -2.76 -4.80 -13.00
N ILE A 358 -3.45 -5.39 -12.02
CA ILE A 358 -2.93 -6.44 -11.13
C ILE A 358 -2.74 -7.78 -11.86
N TYR A 359 -3.19 -7.85 -13.11
CA TYR A 359 -3.20 -9.06 -13.91
C TYR A 359 -2.39 -8.89 -15.19
N GLU A 360 -1.17 -9.43 -15.18
CA GLU A 360 -0.43 -9.79 -16.38
C GLU A 360 -0.82 -11.23 -16.74
N ALA A 361 -1.55 -11.40 -17.84
CA ALA A 361 -1.95 -12.72 -18.31
C ALA A 361 -0.71 -13.61 -18.53
N LYS A 362 -0.62 -14.73 -17.80
CA LYS A 362 0.41 -15.75 -17.98
C LYS A 362 -0.09 -16.79 -18.97
N ALA A 363 0.84 -17.40 -19.70
CA ALA A 363 0.55 -18.53 -20.59
C ALA A 363 -0.13 -19.74 -19.88
N GLN A 364 -0.09 -19.77 -18.55
CA GLN A 364 -0.65 -20.82 -17.68
C GLN A 364 -2.07 -20.53 -17.20
N ASP A 365 -2.58 -19.32 -17.40
CA ASP A 365 -3.91 -18.93 -16.91
C ASP A 365 -5.06 -19.60 -17.69
N GLY A 366 -4.71 -20.43 -18.67
CA GLY A 366 -5.63 -21.00 -19.64
C GLY A 366 -6.19 -19.91 -20.57
N PRO A 367 -6.74 -20.27 -21.73
CA PRO A 367 -7.57 -19.33 -22.47
C PRO A 367 -8.71 -18.90 -21.55
N ALA A 368 -8.97 -17.59 -21.47
CA ALA A 368 -10.17 -17.05 -20.84
C ALA A 368 -11.36 -17.88 -21.33
N THR A 369 -11.98 -18.62 -20.41
CA THR A 369 -13.17 -19.48 -20.58
C THR A 369 -13.80 -19.38 -21.97
N PHE A 370 -13.80 -20.51 -22.70
CA PHE A 370 -14.45 -20.69 -24.00
C PHE A 370 -15.58 -19.68 -24.20
N SER A 371 -15.42 -18.84 -25.21
CA SER A 371 -16.47 -17.91 -25.56
C SER A 371 -17.71 -18.75 -25.86
N LYS A 372 -18.88 -18.40 -25.32
CA LYS A 372 -20.14 -19.07 -25.69
C LYS A 372 -20.49 -18.94 -27.19
N TYR A 373 -19.64 -18.25 -27.95
CA TYR A 373 -19.70 -18.00 -29.38
C TYR A 373 -18.65 -18.80 -30.18
N ASP A 374 -17.69 -19.47 -29.51
CA ASP A 374 -16.74 -20.35 -30.18
C ASP A 374 -17.50 -21.43 -30.99
N GLY A 375 -17.22 -21.51 -32.30
CA GLY A 375 -17.90 -22.43 -33.22
C GLY A 375 -19.28 -21.97 -33.72
N LYS A 376 -19.74 -20.74 -33.41
CA LYS A 376 -21.06 -20.23 -33.85
C LYS A 376 -21.06 -19.46 -35.18
N GLY A 377 -19.93 -19.37 -35.88
CA GLY A 377 -19.79 -18.74 -37.19
C GLY A 377 -18.73 -17.63 -37.23
N PRO A 378 -18.44 -17.07 -38.42
CA PRO A 378 -17.48 -15.98 -38.57
C PRO A 378 -18.02 -14.65 -37.98
N LEU A 379 -17.10 -13.74 -37.65
CA LEU A 379 -17.45 -12.38 -37.24
C LEU A 379 -18.07 -11.61 -38.41
N VAL A 380 -19.25 -11.04 -38.19
CA VAL A 380 -19.89 -10.07 -39.10
C VAL A 380 -19.88 -8.70 -38.44
N VAL A 381 -19.32 -7.69 -39.13
CA VAL A 381 -19.31 -6.30 -38.63
C VAL A 381 -20.42 -5.50 -39.30
N LYS A 382 -21.26 -4.83 -38.52
CA LYS A 382 -22.26 -3.88 -39.04
C LYS A 382 -21.77 -2.44 -38.86
N VAL A 383 -21.76 -1.66 -39.92
CA VAL A 383 -21.36 -0.24 -39.89
C VAL A 383 -22.53 0.63 -40.29
N PHE A 384 -23.01 1.46 -39.37
CA PHE A 384 -24.14 2.35 -39.59
C PHE A 384 -23.68 3.79 -39.80
N SER A 385 -24.34 4.52 -40.69
CA SER A 385 -24.43 5.97 -40.59
C SER A 385 -25.83 6.37 -40.15
N PHE A 386 -25.93 7.32 -39.21
CA PHE A 386 -27.21 7.73 -38.66
C PHE A 386 -27.32 9.25 -38.38
N SER A 387 -28.55 9.73 -38.22
CA SER A 387 -28.86 11.07 -37.70
C SER A 387 -29.12 11.03 -36.19
N PHE A 388 -28.43 11.86 -35.42
CA PHE A 388 -28.73 12.05 -34.00
C PHE A 388 -30.17 12.52 -33.73
N LYS A 389 -30.83 13.17 -34.71
CA LYS A 389 -32.25 13.55 -34.59
C LYS A 389 -33.20 12.35 -34.55
N LYS A 390 -32.79 11.22 -35.13
CA LYS A 390 -33.58 9.98 -35.20
C LYS A 390 -33.08 8.90 -34.21
N GLY A 391 -32.20 9.28 -33.26
CA GLY A 391 -31.64 8.38 -32.26
C GLY A 391 -30.55 7.45 -32.78
N ILE A 392 -29.85 6.76 -31.88
CA ILE A 392 -28.77 5.81 -32.21
C ILE A 392 -29.40 4.48 -32.69
N PRO A 393 -28.82 3.79 -33.70
CA PRO A 393 -29.26 2.44 -34.10
C PRO A 393 -29.26 1.44 -32.93
N THR A 394 -30.25 0.56 -32.88
CA THR A 394 -30.37 -0.48 -31.84
C THR A 394 -29.42 -1.65 -32.09
N ASP A 395 -28.83 -2.19 -31.02
CA ASP A 395 -28.07 -3.44 -31.07
C ASP A 395 -28.94 -4.62 -30.62
N ASP A 396 -29.31 -5.47 -31.58
CA ASP A 396 -30.14 -6.65 -31.31
C ASP A 396 -29.30 -7.89 -30.95
N SER A 397 -27.96 -7.78 -30.89
CA SER A 397 -27.05 -8.92 -30.65
C SER A 397 -26.71 -9.19 -29.17
N GLY A 398 -27.19 -8.34 -28.25
CA GLY A 398 -27.17 -8.57 -26.80
C GLY A 398 -25.80 -8.44 -26.12
N ASN A 399 -24.75 -8.02 -26.83
CA ASN A 399 -23.39 -7.84 -26.31
C ASN A 399 -22.99 -6.36 -26.12
N GLY A 400 -23.94 -5.42 -26.18
CA GLY A 400 -23.70 -4.05 -25.75
C GLY A 400 -23.18 -3.08 -26.82
N GLY A 401 -23.47 -3.34 -28.09
CA GLY A 401 -23.65 -2.26 -29.07
C GLY A 401 -22.39 -1.52 -29.50
N GLY A 402 -21.25 -2.21 -29.53
CA GLY A 402 -20.03 -1.74 -30.19
C GLY A 402 -19.72 -0.25 -29.97
N TYR A 403 -19.56 0.53 -31.03
CA TYR A 403 -19.14 1.93 -30.93
C TYR A 403 -20.09 2.90 -31.60
N VAL A 404 -20.22 4.08 -30.99
CA VAL A 404 -20.93 5.23 -31.57
C VAL A 404 -19.99 6.43 -31.61
N PHE A 405 -19.72 6.92 -32.82
CA PHE A 405 -18.83 8.04 -33.08
C PHE A 405 -19.61 9.28 -33.51
N ASP A 406 -19.41 10.39 -32.83
CA ASP A 406 -20.02 11.67 -33.18
C ASP A 406 -19.15 12.43 -34.19
N CYS A 407 -19.63 12.55 -35.42
CA CYS A 407 -18.92 13.24 -36.50
C CYS A 407 -19.21 14.75 -36.53
N ARG A 408 -20.02 15.29 -35.60
CA ARG A 408 -20.49 16.70 -35.67
C ARG A 408 -19.40 17.75 -35.49
N SER A 409 -18.23 17.38 -34.97
CA SER A 409 -17.07 18.26 -34.77
C SER A 409 -16.34 18.60 -36.07
N THR A 410 -16.40 17.76 -37.10
CA THR A 410 -15.67 17.94 -38.37
C THR A 410 -16.37 18.93 -39.29
N HIS A 411 -15.63 19.52 -40.25
CA HIS A 411 -16.16 20.47 -41.22
C HIS A 411 -17.46 20.00 -41.89
N ASN A 412 -18.47 20.87 -41.95
CA ASN A 412 -19.85 20.50 -42.26
C ASN A 412 -20.27 20.90 -43.70
N PRO A 413 -20.36 19.94 -44.66
CA PRO A 413 -20.76 20.23 -46.04
C PRO A 413 -22.17 20.82 -46.14
N GLY A 414 -23.07 20.46 -45.22
CA GLY A 414 -24.46 20.92 -45.23
C GLY A 414 -24.66 22.43 -45.03
N ARG A 415 -23.58 23.20 -44.76
CA ARG A 415 -23.63 24.67 -44.72
C ARG A 415 -23.55 25.32 -46.10
N TYR A 416 -23.17 24.58 -47.14
CA TYR A 416 -22.96 25.11 -48.49
C TYR A 416 -24.01 24.56 -49.44
N GLU A 417 -24.66 25.43 -50.22
CA GLU A 417 -25.75 25.05 -51.12
C GLU A 417 -25.42 23.91 -52.09
N PRO A 418 -24.22 23.85 -52.72
CA PRO A 418 -23.87 22.77 -53.64
C PRO A 418 -23.93 21.37 -53.01
N TYR A 419 -23.66 21.25 -51.70
CA TYR A 419 -23.58 19.95 -51.01
C TYR A 419 -24.89 19.55 -50.32
N LYS A 420 -25.87 20.45 -50.15
CA LYS A 420 -27.08 20.17 -49.35
C LYS A 420 -27.93 19.01 -49.86
N LYS A 421 -27.95 18.77 -51.18
CA LYS A 421 -28.80 17.74 -51.82
C LYS A 421 -28.06 16.44 -52.15
N ILE A 422 -26.76 16.40 -51.94
CA ILE A 422 -25.91 15.23 -52.20
C ILE A 422 -25.37 14.68 -50.88
N ASN A 423 -24.79 13.48 -50.89
CA ASN A 423 -24.45 12.74 -49.66
C ASN A 423 -22.96 12.38 -49.60
N GLY A 424 -22.54 11.79 -48.49
CA GLY A 424 -21.14 11.43 -48.22
C GLY A 424 -20.53 10.37 -49.15
N LEU A 425 -21.29 9.78 -50.08
CA LEU A 425 -20.79 8.85 -51.10
C LEU A 425 -20.48 9.55 -52.43
N THR A 426 -20.80 10.84 -52.56
CA THR A 426 -20.60 11.58 -53.81
C THR A 426 -19.23 12.26 -53.84
N GLU A 427 -18.55 12.18 -54.98
CA GLU A 427 -17.22 12.76 -55.20
C GLU A 427 -17.08 14.22 -54.72
N PRO A 428 -18.04 15.15 -54.97
CA PRO A 428 -17.90 16.52 -54.49
C PRO A 428 -17.91 16.65 -52.96
N VAL A 429 -18.63 15.78 -52.25
CA VAL A 429 -18.69 15.78 -50.78
C VAL A 429 -17.45 15.09 -50.20
N ILE A 430 -16.97 14.03 -50.83
CA ILE A 430 -15.73 13.34 -50.46
C ILE A 430 -14.56 14.32 -50.50
N ARG A 431 -14.33 14.97 -51.64
CA ARG A 431 -13.27 15.98 -51.79
C ARG A 431 -13.39 17.09 -50.77
N PHE A 432 -14.59 17.63 -50.57
CA PHE A 432 -14.82 18.67 -49.57
C PHE A 432 -14.40 18.22 -48.17
N LEU A 433 -14.70 16.97 -47.78
CA LEU A 433 -14.35 16.44 -46.47
C LEU A 433 -12.85 16.13 -46.34
N GLU A 434 -12.18 15.78 -47.45
CA GLU A 434 -10.75 15.45 -47.47
C GLU A 434 -9.83 16.68 -47.62
N ASP A 435 -10.30 17.76 -48.26
CA ASP A 435 -9.49 18.92 -48.63
C ASP A 435 -8.77 19.58 -47.44
N ASP A 436 -9.40 19.65 -46.27
CA ASP A 436 -8.78 20.19 -45.04
C ASP A 436 -8.18 19.11 -44.13
N GLY A 437 -8.38 17.83 -44.46
CA GLY A 437 -7.88 16.68 -43.71
C GLY A 437 -8.50 16.47 -42.32
N GLU A 438 -9.51 17.25 -41.91
CA GLU A 438 -10.10 17.11 -40.57
C GLU A 438 -10.80 15.76 -40.39
N ILE A 439 -11.56 15.31 -41.39
CA ILE A 439 -12.30 14.05 -41.32
C ILE A 439 -11.35 12.84 -41.28
N THR A 440 -10.21 12.92 -41.98
CA THR A 440 -9.25 11.83 -42.07
C THR A 440 -8.41 11.76 -40.79
N ALA A 441 -8.06 12.91 -40.20
CA ALA A 441 -7.45 12.98 -38.88
C ALA A 441 -8.37 12.41 -37.79
N PHE A 442 -9.69 12.62 -37.89
CA PHE A 442 -10.68 12.01 -37.00
C PHE A 442 -10.79 10.49 -37.20
N LEU A 443 -10.78 10.00 -38.44
CA LEU A 443 -10.90 8.57 -38.75
C LEU A 443 -9.67 7.76 -38.35
N LYS A 444 -8.47 8.35 -38.36
CA LYS A 444 -7.23 7.65 -38.01
C LYS A 444 -7.24 6.95 -36.63
N PRO A 445 -7.58 7.61 -35.50
CA PRO A 445 -7.73 6.93 -34.21
C PRO A 445 -8.92 5.97 -34.17
N VAL A 446 -9.98 6.24 -34.95
CA VAL A 446 -11.13 5.33 -35.07
C VAL A 446 -10.72 4.01 -35.71
N TYR A 447 -9.92 4.04 -36.78
CA TYR A 447 -9.36 2.82 -37.39
C TYR A 447 -8.50 2.04 -36.42
N ALA A 448 -7.61 2.69 -35.68
CA ALA A 448 -6.76 2.01 -34.71
C ALA A 448 -7.58 1.27 -33.63
N LEU A 449 -8.64 1.91 -33.13
CA LEU A 449 -9.56 1.31 -32.17
C LEU A 449 -10.36 0.14 -32.81
N ALA A 450 -10.91 0.36 -34.00
CA ALA A 450 -11.70 -0.65 -34.69
C ALA A 450 -10.86 -1.88 -35.04
N ASP A 451 -9.62 -1.68 -35.51
CA ASP A 451 -8.67 -2.74 -35.83
C ASP A 451 -8.37 -3.62 -34.61
N HIS A 452 -8.04 -2.98 -33.49
CA HIS A 452 -7.76 -3.69 -32.25
C HIS A 452 -8.96 -4.52 -31.80
N HIS A 453 -10.17 -3.96 -31.92
CA HIS A 453 -11.39 -4.65 -31.49
C HIS A 453 -11.79 -5.78 -32.44
N VAL A 454 -11.71 -5.58 -33.75
CA VAL A 454 -11.97 -6.65 -34.72
C VAL A 454 -11.01 -7.81 -34.52
N GLU A 455 -9.71 -7.54 -34.36
CA GLU A 455 -8.70 -8.58 -34.09
C GLU A 455 -9.03 -9.38 -32.82
N ARG A 456 -9.35 -8.68 -31.72
CA ARG A 456 -9.72 -9.35 -30.45
C ARG A 456 -11.04 -10.10 -30.55
N TYR A 457 -12.01 -9.60 -31.31
CA TYR A 457 -13.30 -10.26 -31.49
C TYR A 457 -13.15 -11.56 -32.28
N ILE A 458 -12.30 -11.57 -33.33
CA ILE A 458 -11.94 -12.78 -34.06
C ILE A 458 -11.24 -13.79 -33.13
N GLN A 459 -10.23 -13.36 -32.36
CA GLN A 459 -9.51 -14.22 -31.41
C GLN A 459 -10.43 -14.84 -30.34
N ARG A 460 -11.51 -14.15 -29.99
CA ARG A 460 -12.48 -14.55 -28.95
C ARG A 460 -13.72 -15.24 -29.52
N GLY A 461 -13.77 -15.52 -30.83
CA GLY A 461 -14.88 -16.22 -31.47
C GLY A 461 -16.21 -15.46 -31.46
N PHE A 462 -16.21 -14.13 -31.32
CA PHE A 462 -17.46 -13.35 -31.40
C PHE A 462 -18.00 -13.31 -32.83
N THR A 463 -19.32 -13.32 -32.96
CA THR A 463 -19.99 -13.38 -34.27
C THR A 463 -20.57 -12.05 -34.74
N SER A 464 -20.65 -11.02 -33.89
CA SER A 464 -21.25 -9.73 -34.20
C SER A 464 -20.50 -8.58 -33.53
N LEU A 465 -20.25 -7.52 -34.29
CA LEU A 465 -19.73 -6.23 -33.81
C LEU A 465 -20.38 -5.10 -34.60
N MET A 466 -20.60 -3.95 -33.95
CA MET A 466 -21.29 -2.80 -34.55
C MET A 466 -20.46 -1.52 -34.42
N PHE A 467 -20.40 -0.73 -35.47
CA PHE A 467 -19.88 0.63 -35.45
C PHE A 467 -20.92 1.58 -36.02
N CYS A 468 -21.16 2.71 -35.36
CA CYS A 468 -22.17 3.67 -35.74
C CYS A 468 -21.57 5.06 -35.82
N PHE A 469 -21.74 5.74 -36.96
CA PHE A 469 -21.31 7.13 -37.14
C PHE A 469 -22.53 8.05 -37.17
N GLY A 470 -22.56 9.01 -36.25
CA GLY A 470 -23.66 9.96 -36.12
C GLY A 470 -23.28 11.34 -36.65
N CYS A 471 -24.17 11.97 -37.41
CA CYS A 471 -24.10 13.42 -37.62
C CYS A 471 -25.49 14.05 -37.47
N THR A 472 -25.60 15.37 -37.61
CA THR A 472 -26.90 16.05 -37.42
C THR A 472 -27.96 15.57 -38.41
N GLY A 473 -27.61 15.41 -39.69
CA GLY A 473 -28.55 15.04 -40.76
C GLY A 473 -28.54 13.56 -41.17
N GLY A 474 -27.50 12.80 -40.80
CA GLY A 474 -27.32 11.43 -41.31
C GLY A 474 -26.99 11.34 -42.80
N GLN A 475 -26.41 12.40 -43.39
CA GLN A 475 -26.31 12.54 -44.85
C GLN A 475 -24.87 12.69 -45.38
N HIS A 476 -24.00 13.44 -44.71
CA HIS A 476 -22.65 13.75 -45.22
C HIS A 476 -21.56 13.03 -44.43
N ARG A 477 -21.12 13.66 -43.33
CA ARG A 477 -19.98 13.22 -42.51
C ARG A 477 -20.14 11.79 -41.99
N SER A 478 -21.33 11.45 -41.47
CA SER A 478 -21.58 10.10 -40.97
C SER A 478 -21.60 9.04 -42.07
N VAL A 479 -22.11 9.39 -43.25
CA VAL A 479 -22.17 8.49 -44.42
C VAL A 479 -20.75 8.19 -44.90
N TYR A 480 -19.96 9.25 -45.10
CA TYR A 480 -18.55 9.14 -45.46
C TYR A 480 -17.76 8.28 -44.47
N SER A 481 -17.84 8.59 -43.17
CA SER A 481 -17.10 7.87 -42.13
C SER A 481 -17.50 6.39 -42.02
N ALA A 482 -18.79 6.08 -42.17
CA ALA A 482 -19.28 4.70 -42.15
C ALA A 482 -18.75 3.90 -43.35
N GLN A 483 -18.80 4.49 -44.55
CA GLN A 483 -18.29 3.86 -45.77
C GLN A 483 -16.79 3.55 -45.64
N HIS A 484 -16.02 4.57 -45.24
CA HIS A 484 -14.57 4.47 -45.10
C HIS A 484 -14.13 3.45 -44.04
N LEU A 485 -14.80 3.38 -42.88
CA LEU A 485 -14.48 2.34 -41.90
C LEU A 485 -14.81 0.94 -42.43
N ALA A 486 -15.94 0.79 -43.12
CA ALA A 486 -16.36 -0.50 -43.63
C ALA A 486 -15.38 -1.06 -44.67
N GLU A 487 -14.96 -0.22 -45.61
CA GLU A 487 -13.95 -0.58 -46.62
C GLU A 487 -12.61 -0.91 -45.97
N HIS A 488 -12.14 -0.08 -45.02
CA HIS A 488 -10.91 -0.34 -44.27
C HIS A 488 -10.93 -1.69 -43.56
N LEU A 489 -12.01 -2.01 -42.83
CA LEU A 489 -12.14 -3.27 -42.11
C LEU A 489 -12.24 -4.47 -43.04
N HIS A 490 -12.98 -4.33 -44.15
CA HIS A 490 -13.11 -5.39 -45.14
C HIS A 490 -11.78 -5.67 -45.85
N GLU A 491 -11.07 -4.64 -46.27
CA GLU A 491 -9.76 -4.77 -46.92
C GLU A 491 -8.72 -5.38 -46.00
N LYS A 492 -8.68 -4.93 -44.74
CA LYS A 492 -7.66 -5.36 -43.77
C LYS A 492 -7.87 -6.78 -43.25
N PHE A 493 -9.12 -7.16 -42.93
CA PHE A 493 -9.41 -8.42 -42.25
C PHE A 493 -10.13 -9.46 -43.13
N GLY A 494 -10.60 -9.09 -44.31
CA GLY A 494 -11.34 -9.99 -45.20
C GLY A 494 -12.68 -10.47 -44.65
N ILE A 495 -13.19 -9.85 -43.58
CA ILE A 495 -14.45 -10.21 -42.94
C ILE A 495 -15.67 -9.68 -43.71
N GLU A 496 -16.84 -10.27 -43.45
CA GLU A 496 -18.09 -9.72 -43.94
C GLU A 496 -18.41 -8.42 -43.19
N VAL A 497 -18.65 -7.35 -43.94
CA VAL A 497 -19.05 -6.04 -43.41
C VAL A 497 -20.38 -5.62 -44.03
N ARG A 498 -21.37 -5.31 -43.19
CA ARG A 498 -22.69 -4.82 -43.61
C ARG A 498 -22.82 -3.34 -43.32
N ILE A 499 -22.94 -2.54 -44.36
CA ILE A 499 -23.04 -1.08 -44.29
C ILE A 499 -24.51 -0.69 -44.36
N VAL A 500 -24.96 0.17 -43.45
CA VAL A 500 -26.34 0.66 -43.41
C VAL A 500 -26.35 2.18 -43.25
N HIS A 501 -26.68 2.88 -44.34
CA HIS A 501 -26.91 4.33 -44.29
C HIS A 501 -28.38 4.62 -44.03
N ARG A 502 -28.74 4.67 -42.73
CA ARG A 502 -30.13 4.64 -42.27
C ARG A 502 -31.00 5.75 -42.86
N GLU A 503 -30.54 6.99 -42.90
CA GLU A 503 -31.33 8.09 -43.47
C GLU A 503 -31.33 8.13 -44.99
N GLN A 504 -30.40 7.46 -45.65
CA GLN A 504 -30.36 7.35 -47.11
C GLN A 504 -31.14 6.12 -47.61
N GLY A 505 -31.51 5.19 -46.73
CA GLY A 505 -32.17 3.93 -47.09
C GLY A 505 -31.28 3.00 -47.90
N ILE A 506 -29.95 3.10 -47.72
CA ILE A 506 -28.95 2.31 -48.46
C ILE A 506 -28.42 1.22 -47.54
N GLU A 507 -28.44 -0.02 -48.03
CA GLU A 507 -27.78 -1.16 -47.40
C GLU A 507 -26.82 -1.81 -48.39
N GLN A 508 -25.59 -2.06 -47.97
CA GLN A 508 -24.56 -2.70 -48.78
C GLN A 508 -23.89 -3.81 -47.97
N VAL A 509 -23.55 -4.91 -48.61
CA VAL A 509 -22.79 -6.01 -48.01
C VAL A 509 -21.47 -6.16 -48.75
N LEU A 510 -20.37 -6.07 -48.01
CA LEU A 510 -19.05 -6.48 -48.44
C LEU A 510 -18.86 -7.94 -48.00
N PRO A 511 -18.98 -8.93 -48.91
CA PRO A 511 -18.92 -10.34 -48.54
C PRO A 511 -17.51 -10.72 -48.07
N ALA A 512 -17.38 -11.67 -47.15
CA ALA A 512 -16.06 -12.11 -46.69
C ALA A 512 -15.18 -12.59 -47.87
N LYS A 513 -13.89 -12.21 -47.88
CA LYS A 513 -12.93 -12.64 -48.90
C LYS A 513 -12.68 -14.14 -48.75
N SER A 514 -12.71 -14.89 -49.84
CA SER A 514 -12.43 -16.33 -49.82
C SER A 514 -10.95 -16.57 -49.51
N SER A 515 -10.63 -17.65 -48.80
CA SER A 515 -9.26 -18.01 -48.39
C SER A 515 -8.32 -18.41 -49.55
N HIS A 516 -8.68 -18.08 -50.79
CA HIS A 516 -7.88 -18.32 -51.99
C HIS A 516 -7.37 -17.04 -52.69
N ASP A 517 -7.74 -15.85 -52.21
CA ASP A 517 -7.37 -14.57 -52.86
C ASP A 517 -6.38 -13.70 -52.06
N THR A 518 -5.55 -14.29 -51.19
CA THR A 518 -4.45 -13.59 -50.53
C THR A 518 -3.10 -14.17 -50.96
N HIS A 519 -2.50 -13.54 -51.98
CA HIS A 519 -1.10 -13.73 -52.39
C HIS A 519 -0.28 -12.48 -52.07
#